data_AF-A0A7S2L6U3-F1
#
_entry.id   AF-A0A7S2L6U3-F1
#
_cell.length_a   1.000
_cell.length_b   1.000
_cell.length_c   1.000
_cell.angle_alpha   90.00
_cell.angle_beta   90.00
_cell.angle_gamma   90.00
#
_symmetry.space_group_name_H-M   'P 1'
#
loop_
_entity.id
_entity.type
_entity.pdbx_description
1 polymer ?
#
loop_
_entity_poly.entity_id
_entity_poly.type
_entity_poly.pdbx_seq_one_letter_code
_entity_poly.pdbx_strand_id
1 'polypeptide(L)'
;KRLDRFIMCKSKFEIPGDDNKGNTVYEFLEFDNTFRLVSSRKYRSRFMVMHDWMITDDYYVVPKNPAKLQWEGVGKFAVGKALGVDIFSMDKESVSELVFIPRHAGNGDDILEVKADNFFTVFHFGPCFQQKNEQIGEGSDIVCYSSIFDSYDFGGEMGFDAMTQEFDPIAWSSGEGAPAPRFDKFIIRDGELIDRERFLLLDNNGDDVPVDMLTFAGDGQKCNFVYGLGASREEGWFPFRSVVKIDTENKSVHNWDAGD
;
A
#
# COMPACT_ATOMS: atom_id res chain seq x y z
N LYS A 1 -12.99 3.35 18.60
CA LYS A 1 -14.37 3.88 18.41
C LYS A 1 -14.76 3.49 16.98
N ARG A 2 -15.86 2.78 16.71
CA ARG A 2 -16.22 2.45 15.31
C ARG A 2 -16.51 3.76 14.58
N LEU A 3 -15.89 3.98 13.43
CA LEU A 3 -16.15 5.17 12.62
C LEU A 3 -17.51 4.99 11.95
N ASP A 4 -18.50 5.78 12.36
CA ASP A 4 -19.82 5.83 11.73
C ASP A 4 -19.78 6.75 10.49
N ARG A 5 -18.78 6.54 9.62
CA ARG A 5 -18.55 7.31 8.39
C ARG A 5 -18.36 6.36 7.22
N PHE A 6 -18.97 6.70 6.09
CA PHE A 6 -18.56 6.14 4.81
C PHE A 6 -17.47 7.05 4.23
N ILE A 7 -16.33 6.50 3.85
CA ILE A 7 -15.20 7.27 3.36
C ILE A 7 -14.86 6.82 1.95
N MET A 8 -14.64 7.79 1.07
CA MET A 8 -14.28 7.56 -0.33
C MET A 8 -13.04 8.38 -0.66
N CYS A 9 -12.13 7.79 -1.44
CA CYS A 9 -11.03 8.52 -2.06
C CYS A 9 -11.25 8.58 -3.57
N LYS A 10 -11.06 9.76 -4.15
CA LYS A 10 -10.96 9.96 -5.60
C LYS A 10 -9.52 10.28 -5.93
N SER A 11 -8.94 9.62 -6.92
CA SER A 11 -7.64 9.99 -7.48
C SER A 11 -7.81 10.54 -8.90
N LYS A 12 -6.92 11.46 -9.28
CA LYS A 12 -6.74 11.88 -10.66
C LYS A 12 -5.26 12.13 -10.95
N PHE A 13 -4.83 11.83 -12.17
CA PHE A 13 -3.54 12.26 -12.69
C PHE A 13 -3.68 13.60 -13.41
N GLU A 14 -2.78 14.54 -13.11
CA GLU A 14 -2.65 15.79 -13.83
C GLU A 14 -1.46 15.67 -14.78
N ILE A 15 -1.74 15.56 -16.08
CA ILE A 15 -0.74 15.43 -17.15
C ILE A 15 -0.92 16.65 -18.07
N PRO A 16 0.11 17.50 -18.29
CA PRO A 16 1.53 17.27 -17.97
C PRO A 16 1.94 17.50 -16.51
N GLY A 17 1.10 18.13 -15.70
CA GLY A 17 1.47 18.51 -14.33
C GLY A 17 2.63 19.51 -14.27
N ASP A 18 3.29 19.58 -13.12
CA ASP A 18 4.44 20.45 -12.87
C ASP A 18 5.67 19.92 -13.62
N ASP A 19 6.41 20.82 -14.27
CA ASP A 19 7.65 20.51 -15.02
C ASP A 19 7.53 19.36 -16.04
N ASN A 20 6.32 19.09 -16.54
CA ASN A 20 6.02 17.93 -17.39
C ASN A 20 6.36 16.57 -16.75
N LYS A 21 6.30 16.47 -15.42
CA LYS A 21 6.53 15.23 -14.67
C LYS A 21 5.25 14.55 -14.20
N GLY A 22 4.11 15.23 -14.35
CA GLY A 22 2.82 14.80 -13.82
C GLY A 22 2.67 15.09 -12.34
N ASN A 23 1.42 15.13 -11.90
CA ASN A 23 1.06 15.13 -10.49
C ASN A 23 -0.07 14.13 -10.25
N THR A 24 -0.20 13.68 -9.02
CA THR A 24 -1.37 12.94 -8.57
C THR A 24 -2.13 13.76 -7.53
N VAL A 25 -3.45 13.88 -7.71
CA VAL A 25 -4.32 14.58 -6.77
C VAL A 25 -5.32 13.60 -6.19
N TYR A 26 -5.39 13.58 -4.87
CA TYR A 26 -6.35 12.81 -4.10
C TYR A 26 -7.38 13.73 -3.45
N GLU A 27 -8.62 13.27 -3.40
CA GLU A 27 -9.69 13.90 -2.62
C GLU A 27 -10.38 12.84 -1.76
N PHE A 28 -10.20 12.95 -0.45
CA PHE A 28 -10.85 12.15 0.57
C PHE A 28 -12.17 12.81 0.96
N LEU A 29 -13.25 12.04 0.93
CA LEU A 29 -14.61 12.48 1.18
C LEU A 29 -15.21 11.61 2.28
N GLU A 30 -15.62 12.23 3.39
CA GLU A 30 -16.34 11.55 4.46
C GLU A 30 -17.82 11.88 4.42
N PHE A 31 -18.64 10.86 4.52
CA PHE A 31 -20.09 10.94 4.56
C PHE A 31 -20.61 10.45 5.91
N ASP A 32 -21.64 11.10 6.44
CA ASP A 32 -22.39 10.59 7.59
C ASP A 32 -23.26 9.37 7.23
N ASN A 33 -23.92 8.80 8.24
CA ASN A 33 -24.82 7.65 8.08
C ASN A 33 -26.09 7.95 7.24
N THR A 34 -26.31 9.22 6.87
CA THR A 34 -27.36 9.65 5.93
C THR A 34 -26.80 9.95 4.52
N PHE A 35 -25.54 9.57 4.27
CA PHE A 35 -24.80 9.84 3.04
C PHE A 35 -24.63 11.33 2.71
N ARG A 36 -24.65 12.21 3.71
CA ARG A 36 -24.30 13.62 3.52
C ARG A 36 -22.81 13.81 3.68
N LEU A 37 -22.20 14.55 2.75
CA LEU A 37 -20.79 14.92 2.82
C LEU A 37 -20.56 15.82 4.04
N VAL A 38 -19.71 15.39 4.96
CA VAL A 38 -19.36 16.12 6.19
C VAL A 38 -17.92 16.61 6.21
N SER A 39 -17.03 16.04 5.40
CA SER A 39 -15.64 16.46 5.26
C SER A 39 -15.12 16.18 3.85
N SER A 40 -14.30 17.09 3.33
CA SER A 40 -13.49 16.88 2.13
C SER A 40 -12.06 17.35 2.41
N ARG A 41 -11.08 16.55 1.99
CA ARG A 41 -9.64 16.87 2.08
C ARG A 41 -8.98 16.56 0.76
N LYS A 42 -8.24 17.53 0.22
CA LYS A 42 -7.47 17.38 -1.01
C LYS A 42 -5.99 17.37 -0.71
N TYR A 43 -5.28 16.48 -1.36
CA TYR A 43 -3.82 16.44 -1.33
C TYR A 43 -3.31 16.29 -2.76
N ARG A 44 -2.31 17.10 -3.11
CA ARG A 44 -1.65 17.08 -4.41
C ARG A 44 -0.19 16.74 -4.18
N SER A 45 0.28 15.70 -4.85
CA SER A 45 1.66 15.24 -4.76
C SER A 45 2.38 15.35 -6.10
N ARG A 46 3.66 14.98 -6.12
CA ARG A 46 4.33 14.57 -7.36
C ARG A 46 3.59 13.39 -8.00
N PHE A 47 3.93 13.06 -9.24
CA PHE A 47 3.39 11.85 -9.86
C PHE A 47 3.74 10.62 -9.00
N MET A 48 2.70 9.87 -8.64
CA MET A 48 2.78 8.65 -7.81
C MET A 48 1.58 7.78 -8.14
N VAL A 49 1.72 6.47 -7.93
CA VAL A 49 0.64 5.51 -8.14
C VAL A 49 0.19 4.97 -6.78
N MET A 50 -1.08 5.15 -6.47
CA MET A 50 -1.70 4.63 -5.25
C MET A 50 -2.79 3.64 -5.66
N HIS A 51 -2.67 2.41 -5.17
CA HIS A 51 -3.70 1.39 -5.32
C HIS A 51 -4.67 1.43 -4.13
N ASP A 52 -4.12 1.49 -2.92
CA ASP A 52 -4.85 1.45 -1.65
C ASP A 52 -4.37 2.54 -0.69
N TRP A 53 -5.13 2.77 0.37
CA TRP A 53 -4.89 3.76 1.41
C TRP A 53 -5.64 3.38 2.69
N MET A 54 -5.23 3.97 3.81
CA MET A 54 -5.75 3.63 5.14
C MET A 54 -6.16 4.86 5.93
N ILE A 55 -6.72 4.62 7.12
CA ILE A 55 -7.02 5.66 8.10
C ILE A 55 -6.51 5.29 9.48
N THR A 56 -6.19 6.32 10.25
CA THR A 56 -6.15 6.31 11.71
C THR A 56 -7.32 7.14 12.25
N ASP A 57 -7.40 7.35 13.56
CA ASP A 57 -8.39 8.27 14.13
C ASP A 57 -8.21 9.69 13.56
N ASP A 58 -6.96 10.12 13.32
CA ASP A 58 -6.64 11.50 12.93
C ASP A 58 -6.13 11.69 11.48
N TYR A 59 -5.69 10.63 10.78
CA TYR A 59 -5.04 10.75 9.47
C TYR A 59 -5.64 9.82 8.41
N TYR A 60 -5.67 10.26 7.16
CA TYR A 60 -5.58 9.36 6.01
C TYR A 60 -4.11 9.01 5.80
N VAL A 61 -3.81 7.75 5.56
CA VAL A 61 -2.46 7.25 5.33
C VAL A 61 -2.37 6.74 3.90
N VAL A 62 -1.46 7.32 3.13
CA VAL A 62 -1.34 7.07 1.70
C VAL A 62 0.09 6.63 1.38
N PRO A 63 0.28 5.53 0.65
CA PRO A 63 1.59 5.17 0.15
C PRO A 63 1.91 6.05 -1.05
N LYS A 64 3.04 6.74 -0.98
CA LYS A 64 3.59 7.51 -2.10
C LYS A 64 4.62 6.65 -2.80
N ASN A 65 4.09 5.63 -3.49
CA ASN A 65 4.89 4.73 -4.32
C ASN A 65 5.56 5.52 -5.44
N PRO A 66 6.90 5.55 -5.50
CA PRO A 66 7.60 6.40 -6.47
C PRO A 66 7.34 5.95 -7.90
N ALA A 67 6.77 6.83 -8.71
CA ALA A 67 6.49 6.58 -10.12
C ALA A 67 6.85 7.79 -10.96
N LYS A 68 7.03 7.56 -12.26
CA LYS A 68 7.29 8.61 -13.25
C LYS A 68 6.45 8.37 -14.50
N LEU A 69 6.00 9.46 -15.12
CA LEU A 69 5.32 9.39 -16.41
C LEU A 69 6.25 8.90 -17.51
N GLN A 70 5.70 8.10 -18.41
CA GLN A 70 6.32 7.64 -19.64
C GLN A 70 5.65 8.35 -20.81
N TRP A 71 6.25 9.43 -21.30
CA TRP A 71 5.66 10.29 -22.34
C TRP A 71 5.34 9.55 -23.64
N GLU A 72 6.17 8.59 -24.02
CA GLU A 72 5.89 7.69 -25.15
C GLU A 72 4.63 6.86 -24.89
N GLY A 73 4.48 6.31 -23.68
CA GLY A 73 3.31 5.58 -23.22
C GLY A 73 2.04 6.44 -23.24
N VAL A 74 2.12 7.68 -22.72
CA VAL A 74 1.01 8.65 -22.79
C VAL A 74 0.56 8.87 -24.24
N GLY A 75 1.51 9.08 -25.15
CA GLY A 75 1.22 9.27 -26.58
C GLY A 75 0.53 8.05 -27.22
N LYS A 76 1.03 6.84 -26.93
CA LYS A 76 0.43 5.58 -27.41
C LYS A 76 -0.96 5.35 -26.81
N PHE A 77 -1.15 5.61 -25.51
CA PHE A 77 -2.42 5.45 -24.80
C PHE A 77 -3.49 6.38 -25.38
N ALA A 78 -3.14 7.65 -25.64
CA ALA A 78 -4.05 8.63 -26.23
C ALA A 78 -4.60 8.23 -27.61
N VAL A 79 -3.89 7.38 -28.35
CA VAL A 79 -4.31 6.85 -29.65
C VAL A 79 -4.77 5.39 -29.59
N GLY A 80 -5.01 4.85 -28.39
CA GLY A 80 -5.53 3.49 -28.19
C GLY A 80 -4.53 2.37 -28.54
N LYS A 81 -3.22 2.63 -28.45
CA LYS A 81 -2.14 1.67 -28.76
C LYS A 81 -1.35 1.19 -27.54
N ALA A 82 -1.79 1.56 -26.35
CA ALA A 82 -1.18 1.16 -25.09
C ALA A 82 -2.26 1.03 -24.02
N LEU A 83 -1.94 0.31 -22.95
CA LEU A 83 -2.76 0.19 -21.75
C LEU A 83 -2.55 1.38 -20.82
N GLY A 84 -3.45 1.54 -19.85
CA GLY A 84 -3.33 2.60 -18.85
C GLY A 84 -2.07 2.47 -18.00
N VAL A 85 -1.58 1.25 -17.75
CA VAL A 85 -0.34 0.99 -16.98
C VAL A 85 0.92 1.43 -17.73
N ASP A 86 0.87 1.49 -19.07
CA ASP A 86 2.03 1.85 -19.90
C ASP A 86 2.36 3.35 -19.84
N ILE A 87 1.48 4.18 -19.27
CA ILE A 87 1.69 5.65 -19.21
C ILE A 87 2.67 6.05 -18.10
N PHE A 88 3.09 5.11 -17.26
CA PHE A 88 4.04 5.33 -16.18
C PHE A 88 4.96 4.13 -15.95
N SER A 89 6.00 4.34 -15.16
CA SER A 89 6.85 3.27 -14.62
C SER A 89 7.22 3.59 -13.17
N MET A 90 7.74 2.61 -12.45
CA MET A 90 8.30 2.87 -11.12
C MET A 90 9.58 3.69 -11.21
N ASP A 91 9.76 4.57 -10.23
CA ASP A 91 10.96 5.39 -10.07
C ASP A 91 11.86 4.78 -8.98
N LYS A 92 12.57 3.71 -9.35
CA LYS A 92 13.42 2.94 -8.44
C LYS A 92 14.63 3.72 -7.87
N GLU A 93 14.90 4.93 -8.39
CA GLU A 93 15.95 5.83 -7.88
C GLU A 93 15.45 6.70 -6.70
N SER A 94 14.14 6.82 -6.54
CA SER A 94 13.51 7.53 -5.42
C SER A 94 13.29 6.60 -4.22
N VAL A 95 13.35 7.14 -3.01
CA VAL A 95 12.87 6.45 -1.81
C VAL A 95 11.35 6.52 -1.72
N SER A 96 10.76 5.51 -1.08
CA SER A 96 9.32 5.46 -0.81
C SER A 96 8.95 6.33 0.39
N GLU A 97 7.69 6.77 0.41
CA GLU A 97 7.18 7.65 1.47
C GLU A 97 5.78 7.20 1.89
N LEU A 98 5.43 7.45 3.16
CA LEU A 98 4.07 7.38 3.67
C LEU A 98 3.58 8.80 3.95
N VAL A 99 2.44 9.16 3.39
CA VAL A 99 1.84 10.49 3.57
C VAL A 99 0.68 10.40 4.54
N PHE A 100 0.71 11.24 5.57
CA PHE A 100 -0.33 11.35 6.58
C PHE A 100 -1.07 12.68 6.40
N ILE A 101 -2.32 12.59 5.95
CA ILE A 101 -3.17 13.74 5.66
C ILE A 101 -4.19 13.88 6.79
N PRO A 102 -4.21 14.98 7.55
CA PRO A 102 -5.16 15.16 8.65
C PRO A 102 -6.62 15.06 8.19
N ARG A 103 -7.41 14.27 8.94
CA ARG A 103 -8.85 14.07 8.71
C ARG A 103 -9.67 15.21 9.30
N HIS A 104 -9.28 15.66 10.48
CA HIS A 104 -9.96 16.70 11.24
C HIS A 104 -9.41 18.09 10.87
N ALA A 105 -9.83 19.14 11.56
CA ALA A 105 -9.41 20.50 11.23
C ALA A 105 -7.88 20.61 11.18
N GLY A 106 -7.36 21.08 10.05
CA GLY A 106 -5.94 21.28 9.76
C GLY A 106 -5.82 22.02 8.44
N ASN A 107 -4.83 22.89 8.32
CA ASN A 107 -4.47 23.46 7.03
C ASN A 107 -3.50 22.48 6.34
N GLY A 108 -3.19 22.69 5.05
CA GLY A 108 -2.25 21.82 4.32
C GLY A 108 -0.85 21.71 4.96
N ASP A 109 -0.53 22.60 5.90
CA ASP A 109 0.73 22.66 6.64
C ASP A 109 0.91 21.50 7.65
N ASP A 110 -0.16 20.78 7.98
CA ASP A 110 -0.17 19.67 8.95
C ASP A 110 0.02 18.28 8.28
N ILE A 111 0.34 18.25 6.98
CA ILE A 111 0.59 17.01 6.23
C ILE A 111 2.00 16.51 6.54
N LEU A 112 2.12 15.24 6.94
CA LEU A 112 3.42 14.61 7.19
C LEU A 112 3.79 13.72 6.00
N GLU A 113 4.94 13.99 5.38
CA GLU A 113 5.54 13.12 4.37
C GLU A 113 6.73 12.37 4.98
N VAL A 114 6.49 11.13 5.40
CA VAL A 114 7.45 10.31 6.11
C VAL A 114 8.25 9.51 5.10
N LYS A 115 9.51 9.86 4.92
CA LYS A 115 10.43 9.13 4.02
C LYS A 115 10.86 7.82 4.67
N ALA A 116 10.96 6.78 3.86
CA ALA A 116 11.62 5.55 4.22
C ALA A 116 13.09 5.53 3.77
N ASP A 117 13.81 4.49 4.19
CA ASP A 117 15.24 4.33 3.90
C ASP A 117 15.54 3.77 2.51
N ASN A 118 14.55 3.14 1.88
CA ASN A 118 14.70 2.51 0.56
C ASN A 118 13.41 2.56 -0.25
N PHE A 119 13.54 2.22 -1.54
CA PHE A 119 12.41 1.95 -2.41
C PHE A 119 11.64 0.71 -1.95
N PHE A 120 10.32 0.80 -2.00
CA PHE A 120 9.36 -0.29 -1.97
C PHE A 120 8.00 0.18 -2.51
N THR A 121 7.14 -0.75 -2.88
CA THR A 121 5.77 -0.45 -3.32
C THR A 121 4.78 -1.04 -2.34
N VAL A 122 3.78 -0.26 -1.94
CA VAL A 122 2.65 -0.72 -1.13
C VAL A 122 1.42 -0.82 -2.02
N PHE A 123 0.85 -2.01 -2.09
CA PHE A 123 -0.45 -2.23 -2.74
C PHE A 123 -1.57 -2.46 -1.74
N HIS A 124 -1.32 -3.21 -0.65
CA HIS A 124 -2.35 -3.52 0.33
C HIS A 124 -1.83 -3.27 1.74
N PHE A 125 -2.62 -2.56 2.52
CA PHE A 125 -2.29 -2.30 3.91
C PHE A 125 -2.87 -3.36 4.86
N GLY A 126 -2.17 -3.54 5.98
CA GLY A 126 -2.73 -4.13 7.19
C GLY A 126 -3.29 -3.04 8.12
N PRO A 127 -3.55 -3.37 9.39
CA PRO A 127 -4.02 -2.41 10.37
C PRO A 127 -3.11 -1.18 10.44
N CYS A 128 -3.69 0.02 10.49
CA CYS A 128 -2.95 1.22 10.87
C CYS A 128 -3.71 2.00 11.96
N PHE A 129 -3.03 2.40 13.02
CA PHE A 129 -3.65 3.01 14.21
C PHE A 129 -2.67 3.89 14.99
N GLN A 130 -3.22 4.79 15.81
CA GLN A 130 -2.45 5.56 16.78
C GLN A 130 -2.36 4.80 18.11
N GLN A 131 -1.16 4.75 18.68
CA GLN A 131 -0.88 4.10 19.95
C GLN A 131 -0.20 5.10 20.90
N LYS A 132 -0.75 5.24 22.11
CA LYS A 132 -0.09 6.02 23.16
C LYS A 132 1.26 5.42 23.48
N ASN A 133 2.28 6.27 23.52
CA ASN A 133 3.62 5.85 23.88
C ASN A 133 3.94 6.35 25.30
N GLU A 134 4.00 5.41 26.24
CA GLU A 134 4.24 5.71 27.66
C GLU A 134 5.63 6.29 27.93
N GLN A 135 6.60 6.11 27.01
CA GLN A 135 7.98 6.57 27.19
C GLN A 135 8.16 8.08 26.90
N ILE A 136 7.26 8.68 26.10
CA ILE A 136 7.35 10.10 25.70
C ILE A 136 6.40 11.02 26.48
N GLY A 137 5.60 10.47 27.40
CA GLY A 137 4.67 11.21 28.24
C GLY A 137 3.43 11.69 27.49
N GLU A 138 3.58 12.72 26.64
CA GLU A 138 2.53 13.23 25.75
C GLU A 138 2.88 12.90 24.29
N GLY A 139 1.96 12.24 23.59
CA GLY A 139 2.13 11.86 22.19
C GLY A 139 1.62 10.45 21.88
N SER A 140 1.54 10.14 20.59
CA SER A 140 1.19 8.82 20.09
C SER A 140 2.08 8.46 18.91
N ASP A 141 2.52 7.20 18.88
CA ASP A 141 3.11 6.63 17.68
C ASP A 141 1.99 6.26 16.70
N ILE A 142 2.25 6.39 15.41
CA ILE A 142 1.40 5.78 14.38
C ILE A 142 2.04 4.45 13.99
N VAL A 143 1.29 3.37 14.13
CA VAL A 143 1.73 2.02 13.76
C VAL A 143 0.94 1.60 12.54
N CYS A 144 1.62 1.32 11.43
CA CYS A 144 1.01 0.77 10.24
C CYS A 144 1.63 -0.58 9.89
N TYR A 145 0.81 -1.55 9.50
CA TYR A 145 1.24 -2.79 8.88
C TYR A 145 0.94 -2.75 7.39
N SER A 146 1.74 -3.41 6.56
CA SER A 146 1.49 -3.46 5.13
C SER A 146 2.11 -4.68 4.48
N SER A 147 1.49 -5.15 3.40
CA SER A 147 2.17 -5.99 2.43
C SER A 147 2.90 -5.09 1.45
N ILE A 148 4.19 -5.33 1.25
CA ILE A 148 5.07 -4.48 0.44
C ILE A 148 5.90 -5.31 -0.53
N PHE A 149 6.29 -4.66 -1.63
CA PHE A 149 7.17 -5.22 -2.65
C PHE A 149 8.47 -4.44 -2.65
N ASP A 150 9.61 -5.09 -2.37
CA ASP A 150 10.93 -4.42 -2.31
C ASP A 150 11.40 -3.92 -3.69
N SER A 151 10.80 -4.44 -4.76
CA SER A 151 10.88 -3.95 -6.13
C SER A 151 9.52 -4.22 -6.78
N TYR A 152 9.09 -3.44 -7.77
CA TYR A 152 7.91 -3.77 -8.57
C TYR A 152 8.01 -3.09 -9.93
N ASP A 153 7.64 -3.81 -10.98
CA ASP A 153 7.44 -3.26 -12.32
C ASP A 153 5.99 -3.47 -12.73
N PHE A 154 5.37 -2.41 -13.23
CA PHE A 154 4.01 -2.46 -13.78
C PHE A 154 4.04 -3.03 -15.21
N GLY A 155 2.93 -3.64 -15.60
CA GLY A 155 2.77 -4.39 -16.84
C GLY A 155 2.91 -5.89 -16.61
N GLY A 156 1.94 -6.66 -17.11
CA GLY A 156 1.93 -8.11 -16.96
C GLY A 156 1.47 -8.59 -15.58
N GLU A 157 0.73 -7.77 -14.83
CA GLU A 157 0.31 -8.05 -13.46
C GLU A 157 -0.36 -9.43 -13.36
N MET A 158 0.03 -10.20 -12.34
CA MET A 158 -0.44 -11.57 -12.13
C MET A 158 -0.13 -12.52 -13.29
N GLY A 159 0.76 -12.15 -14.21
CA GLY A 159 1.14 -12.93 -15.38
C GLY A 159 0.25 -12.75 -16.60
N PHE A 160 -0.64 -11.75 -16.63
CA PHE A 160 -1.51 -11.50 -17.79
C PHE A 160 -0.87 -10.53 -18.80
N ASP A 161 -0.55 -11.02 -19.99
CA ASP A 161 -0.14 -10.19 -21.13
C ASP A 161 -1.37 -9.75 -21.91
N ALA A 162 -1.71 -8.46 -21.84
CA ALA A 162 -2.91 -7.96 -22.53
C ALA A 162 -2.76 -7.89 -24.07
N MET A 163 -1.54 -7.90 -24.60
CA MET A 163 -1.30 -7.85 -26.06
C MET A 163 -1.45 -9.23 -26.69
N THR A 164 -0.89 -10.26 -26.06
CA THR A 164 -1.00 -11.65 -26.54
C THR A 164 -2.22 -12.38 -25.98
N GLN A 165 -2.83 -11.85 -24.92
CA GLN A 165 -3.89 -12.50 -24.12
C GLN A 165 -3.41 -13.78 -23.42
N GLU A 166 -2.09 -13.94 -23.25
CA GLU A 166 -1.51 -15.06 -22.52
C GLU A 166 -1.54 -14.82 -21.02
N PHE A 167 -1.57 -15.91 -20.25
CA PHE A 167 -1.60 -15.87 -18.80
C PHE A 167 -0.62 -16.89 -18.22
N ASP A 168 0.46 -16.40 -17.62
CA ASP A 168 1.48 -17.20 -16.94
C ASP A 168 1.84 -16.59 -15.57
N PRO A 169 1.05 -16.89 -14.51
CA PRO A 169 1.26 -16.34 -13.17
C PRO A 169 2.54 -16.84 -12.50
N ILE A 170 3.03 -18.01 -12.91
CA ILE A 170 4.22 -18.63 -12.35
C ILE A 170 5.47 -17.93 -12.87
N ALA A 171 5.57 -17.70 -14.18
CA ALA A 171 6.68 -16.94 -14.76
C ALA A 171 6.75 -15.52 -14.19
N TRP A 172 5.60 -14.88 -13.96
CA TRP A 172 5.55 -13.56 -13.34
C TRP A 172 6.07 -13.55 -11.89
N SER A 173 5.64 -14.52 -11.07
CA SER A 173 5.97 -14.55 -9.64
C SER A 173 7.31 -15.22 -9.28
N SER A 174 7.99 -15.81 -10.26
CA SER A 174 9.36 -16.32 -10.14
C SER A 174 10.40 -15.35 -10.72
N GLY A 175 9.97 -14.33 -11.46
CA GLY A 175 10.85 -13.36 -12.12
C GLY A 175 11.33 -12.23 -11.20
N GLU A 176 12.34 -11.49 -11.67
CA GLU A 176 12.97 -10.38 -10.93
C GLU A 176 12.08 -9.11 -10.83
N GLY A 177 11.08 -8.97 -11.69
CA GLY A 177 10.23 -7.76 -11.78
C GLY A 177 9.16 -7.63 -10.68
N ALA A 178 8.77 -8.75 -10.06
CA ALA A 178 7.74 -8.82 -9.04
C ALA A 178 8.16 -9.78 -7.91
N PRO A 179 9.11 -9.38 -7.04
CA PRO A 179 9.52 -10.18 -5.90
C PRO A 179 8.34 -10.50 -5.00
N ALA A 180 8.50 -11.54 -4.19
CA ALA A 180 7.50 -11.94 -3.21
C ALA A 180 7.14 -10.78 -2.26
N PRO A 181 5.84 -10.55 -2.00
CA PRO A 181 5.40 -9.55 -1.05
C PRO A 181 5.84 -9.90 0.37
N ARG A 182 6.18 -8.86 1.14
CA ARG A 182 6.67 -8.95 2.52
C ARG A 182 5.75 -8.19 3.46
N PHE A 183 5.50 -8.77 4.64
CA PHE A 183 4.71 -8.12 5.66
C PHE A 183 5.61 -7.28 6.56
N ASP A 184 5.47 -5.96 6.48
CA ASP A 184 6.30 -5.01 7.22
C ASP A 184 5.43 -4.19 8.18
N LYS A 185 6.02 -3.84 9.32
CA LYS A 185 5.47 -2.92 10.32
C LYS A 185 6.29 -1.63 10.31
N PHE A 186 5.60 -0.50 10.28
CA PHE A 186 6.17 0.83 10.33
C PHE A 186 5.73 1.51 11.63
N ILE A 187 6.68 2.13 12.33
CA ILE A 187 6.43 2.97 13.51
C ILE A 187 6.85 4.39 13.17
N ILE A 188 5.89 5.31 13.21
CA ILE A 188 6.08 6.72 12.88
C ILE A 188 5.86 7.56 14.14
N ARG A 189 6.70 8.56 14.36
CA ARG A 189 6.57 9.54 15.43
C ARG A 189 7.00 10.91 14.92
N ASP A 190 6.21 11.94 15.22
CA ASP A 190 6.53 13.34 14.90
C ASP A 190 6.92 13.59 13.43
N GLY A 191 6.33 12.83 12.50
CA GLY A 191 6.62 12.92 11.06
C GLY A 191 7.88 12.19 10.60
N GLU A 192 8.47 11.34 11.45
CA GLU A 192 9.66 10.56 11.13
C GLU A 192 9.40 9.05 11.27
N LEU A 193 10.05 8.25 10.42
CA LEU A 193 10.07 6.80 10.54
C LEU A 193 11.05 6.42 11.65
N ILE A 194 10.52 5.90 12.75
CA ILE A 194 11.32 5.52 13.92
C ILE A 194 11.84 4.09 13.79
N ASP A 195 11.00 3.21 13.25
CA ASP A 195 11.33 1.80 13.09
C ASP A 195 10.55 1.19 11.92
N ARG A 196 11.22 0.26 11.25
CA ARG A 196 10.63 -0.60 10.23
C ARG A 196 11.06 -2.03 10.53
N GLU A 197 10.07 -2.84 10.85
CA GLU A 197 10.27 -4.24 11.19
C GLU A 197 9.66 -5.14 10.12
N ARG A 198 10.48 -6.02 9.54
CA ARG A 198 10.01 -7.09 8.66
C ARG A 198 9.59 -8.29 9.47
N PHE A 199 8.38 -8.77 9.21
CA PHE A 199 7.88 -10.02 9.78
C PHE A 199 8.31 -11.17 8.86
N LEU A 200 9.07 -12.11 9.42
CA LEU A 200 9.37 -13.37 8.76
C LEU A 200 8.22 -14.34 9.05
N LEU A 201 7.42 -14.65 8.04
CA LEU A 201 6.17 -15.39 8.22
C LEU A 201 6.41 -16.87 7.99
N LEU A 202 6.99 -17.53 8.99
CA LEU A 202 7.33 -18.95 8.90
C LEU A 202 6.12 -19.84 9.16
N ASP A 203 5.87 -20.80 8.28
CA ASP A 203 4.87 -21.84 8.51
C ASP A 203 5.38 -22.95 9.44
N ASN A 204 4.58 -24.02 9.60
CA ASN A 204 4.92 -25.15 10.47
C ASN A 204 6.17 -25.93 9.99
N ASN A 205 6.55 -25.81 8.72
CA ASN A 205 7.74 -26.44 8.15
C ASN A 205 8.98 -25.52 8.26
N GLY A 206 8.77 -24.25 8.64
CA GLY A 206 9.82 -23.24 8.71
C GLY A 206 10.06 -22.53 7.38
N ASP A 207 9.14 -22.69 6.41
CA ASP A 207 9.21 -22.01 5.13
C ASP A 207 8.58 -20.61 5.25
N ASP A 208 9.22 -19.62 4.64
CA ASP A 208 8.69 -18.27 4.59
C ASP A 208 7.46 -18.22 3.66
N VAL A 209 6.39 -17.57 4.12
CA VAL A 209 5.12 -17.47 3.41
C VAL A 209 4.90 -16.02 3.00
N PRO A 210 5.20 -15.66 1.73
CA PRO A 210 4.74 -14.41 1.14
C PRO A 210 3.23 -14.23 1.32
N VAL A 211 2.81 -13.03 1.75
CA VAL A 211 1.39 -12.71 1.96
C VAL A 211 1.01 -11.40 1.31
N ASP A 212 -0.18 -11.36 0.75
CA ASP A 212 -0.82 -10.15 0.27
C ASP A 212 -2.33 -10.21 0.52
N MET A 213 -3.10 -9.27 -0.05
CA MET A 213 -4.57 -9.24 0.05
C MET A 213 -5.03 -9.26 1.50
N LEU A 214 -4.43 -8.37 2.30
CA LEU A 214 -4.60 -8.33 3.74
C LEU A 214 -6.02 -7.95 4.14
N THR A 215 -6.52 -8.56 5.20
CA THR A 215 -7.81 -8.23 5.82
C THR A 215 -7.72 -8.34 7.33
N PHE A 216 -8.41 -7.44 8.03
CA PHE A 216 -8.36 -7.31 9.48
C PHE A 216 -9.65 -6.66 10.00
N ALA A 217 -9.83 -6.68 11.32
CA ALA A 217 -11.07 -6.26 11.94
C ALA A 217 -11.06 -4.79 12.35
N GLY A 218 -11.39 -3.91 11.41
CA GLY A 218 -11.72 -2.51 11.67
C GLY A 218 -10.60 -1.52 11.37
N ASP A 219 -10.93 -0.50 10.58
CA ASP A 219 -10.00 0.54 10.18
C ASP A 219 -9.70 1.51 11.33
N GLY A 220 -8.46 2.02 11.37
CA GLY A 220 -8.00 2.95 12.38
C GLY A 220 -7.83 2.38 13.78
N GLN A 221 -8.04 1.07 13.96
CA GLN A 221 -8.00 0.41 15.26
C GLN A 221 -6.83 -0.56 15.36
N LYS A 222 -6.31 -0.72 16.59
CA LYS A 222 -5.36 -1.80 16.86
C LYS A 222 -6.05 -3.14 16.65
N CYS A 223 -5.44 -3.97 15.81
CA CYS A 223 -5.82 -5.35 15.59
C CYS A 223 -4.63 -6.27 15.84
N ASN A 224 -4.85 -7.28 16.66
CA ASN A 224 -3.82 -8.28 16.96
C ASN A 224 -3.74 -9.35 15.87
N PHE A 225 -4.79 -9.52 15.07
CA PHE A 225 -4.83 -10.53 14.03
C PHE A 225 -5.04 -9.88 12.67
N VAL A 226 -4.20 -10.28 11.73
CA VAL A 226 -4.30 -9.97 10.30
C VAL A 226 -4.43 -11.28 9.56
N TYR A 227 -5.28 -11.31 8.55
CA TYR A 227 -5.40 -12.43 7.63
C TYR A 227 -4.93 -11.98 6.26
N GLY A 228 -4.34 -12.88 5.48
CA GLY A 228 -3.92 -12.61 4.11
C GLY A 228 -4.02 -13.87 3.26
N LEU A 229 -3.79 -13.69 1.97
CA LEU A 229 -3.60 -14.78 1.03
C LEU A 229 -2.11 -14.98 0.80
N GLY A 230 -1.67 -16.24 0.81
CA GLY A 230 -0.27 -16.57 0.67
C GLY A 230 -0.01 -17.77 -0.23
N ALA A 231 1.26 -18.02 -0.48
CA ALA A 231 1.75 -19.27 -1.04
C ALA A 231 3.23 -19.43 -0.72
N SER A 232 3.63 -20.63 -0.32
CA SER A 232 5.05 -21.02 -0.22
C SER A 232 5.29 -22.23 -1.12
N ARG A 233 6.04 -22.01 -2.21
CA ARG A 233 6.44 -23.05 -3.17
C ARG A 233 7.67 -22.61 -3.96
N GLU A 234 8.35 -23.57 -4.58
CA GLU A 234 9.59 -23.34 -5.33
C GLU A 234 9.35 -22.58 -6.64
N GLU A 235 8.19 -22.78 -7.28
CA GLU A 235 7.88 -22.23 -8.60
C GLU A 235 7.55 -20.74 -8.59
N GLY A 236 7.31 -20.13 -7.42
CA GLY A 236 6.95 -18.71 -7.30
C GLY A 236 5.85 -18.46 -6.28
N TRP A 237 5.60 -17.20 -5.93
CA TRP A 237 4.71 -16.82 -4.82
C TRP A 237 3.24 -16.58 -5.24
N PHE A 238 2.92 -16.52 -6.54
CA PHE A 238 1.56 -16.34 -7.07
C PHE A 238 1.23 -17.36 -8.19
N PRO A 239 0.04 -17.98 -8.22
CA PRO A 239 -1.19 -17.68 -7.48
C PRO A 239 -1.11 -18.01 -5.99
N PHE A 240 -1.91 -17.29 -5.19
CA PHE A 240 -2.11 -17.62 -3.78
C PHE A 240 -2.91 -18.91 -3.66
N ARG A 241 -2.53 -19.77 -2.71
CA ARG A 241 -3.21 -21.04 -2.43
C ARG A 241 -3.45 -21.29 -0.95
N SER A 242 -3.05 -20.36 -0.09
CA SER A 242 -3.21 -20.50 1.34
C SER A 242 -3.89 -19.29 1.97
N VAL A 243 -4.56 -19.53 3.09
CA VAL A 243 -5.02 -18.48 4.00
C VAL A 243 -4.01 -18.41 5.13
N VAL A 244 -3.50 -17.21 5.41
CA VAL A 244 -2.50 -16.99 6.46
C VAL A 244 -3.11 -16.11 7.53
N LYS A 245 -3.07 -16.56 8.78
CA LYS A 245 -3.36 -15.73 9.96
C LYS A 245 -2.05 -15.34 10.64
N ILE A 246 -1.89 -14.05 10.89
CA ILE A 246 -0.72 -13.44 11.50
C ILE A 246 -1.15 -12.83 12.84
N ASP A 247 -0.48 -13.19 13.92
CA ASP A 247 -0.60 -12.52 15.22
C ASP A 247 0.48 -11.43 15.31
N THR A 248 0.07 -10.16 15.33
CA THR A 248 0.97 -9.01 15.30
C THR A 248 1.66 -8.73 16.65
N GLU A 249 1.22 -9.36 17.74
CA GLU A 249 1.82 -9.17 19.07
C GLU A 249 2.95 -10.17 19.33
N ASN A 250 2.70 -11.46 19.06
CA ASN A 250 3.69 -12.52 19.28
C ASN A 250 4.37 -13.03 18.00
N LYS A 251 3.98 -12.51 16.83
CA LYS A 251 4.53 -12.83 15.51
C LYS A 251 4.31 -14.28 15.08
N SER A 252 3.38 -14.98 15.72
CA SER A 252 3.02 -16.34 15.29
C SER A 252 2.19 -16.31 14.01
N VAL A 253 2.38 -17.35 13.21
CA VAL A 253 1.72 -17.52 11.91
C VAL A 253 1.01 -18.86 11.90
N HIS A 254 -0.22 -18.85 11.38
CA HIS A 254 -0.96 -20.06 11.04
C HIS A 254 -1.27 -20.03 9.55
N ASN A 255 -0.69 -20.98 8.83
CA ASN A 255 -0.87 -21.14 7.39
C ASN A 255 -1.81 -22.33 7.12
N TRP A 256 -2.93 -22.09 6.44
CA TRP A 256 -3.81 -23.13 5.91
C TRP A 256 -3.63 -23.22 4.41
N ASP A 257 -2.70 -24.06 3.97
CA ASP A 257 -2.45 -24.35 2.56
C ASP A 257 -3.52 -25.32 2.01
N ALA A 258 -4.00 -25.08 0.79
CA ALA A 258 -4.98 -25.93 0.13
C ALA A 258 -4.43 -27.31 -0.28
N GLY A 259 -3.10 -27.50 -0.25
CA GLY A 259 -2.43 -28.72 -0.69
C GLY A 259 -2.36 -28.83 -2.21
N ASP A 260 -2.01 -30.03 -2.67
CA ASP A 260 -2.04 -30.46 -4.07
C ASP A 260 -3.27 -31.35 -4.33
#